data_AF-A0A1F9NTM2-F1
#
_entry.id   AF-A0A1F9NTM2-F1
#
_cell.length_a   1.000
_cell.length_b   1.000
_cell.length_c   1.000
_cell.angle_alpha   90.00
_cell.angle_beta   90.00
_cell.angle_gamma   90.00
#
_symmetry.space_group_name_H-M   'P 1'
#
loop_
_entity.id
_entity.type
_entity.pdbx_description
1 polymer ?
#
loop_
_entity_poly.entity_id
_entity_poly.type
_entity_poly.pdbx_seq_one_letter_code
_entity_poly.pdbx_strand_id
1 'polypeptide(L)'
;MLKKMQSKKGFTLIELMIVVAIIGILAAIAIPNFLRFQAKSKQSEAKTNLGGIFTAQTSWFAENNQFGTLGVISWAPVGSSVRYRYTLGVDAEDLGLLTVTKVAGDWAGADPGITNASPLFTFTAGATGNIDTDARNDAWTMNEVRTLFNRTDDVVQP
;
A
#
# COMPACT_ATOMS: atom_id res chain seq x y z
N MET A 1 61.53 17.22 30.91
CA MET A 1 60.12 16.77 30.85
C MET A 1 60.01 15.71 29.74
N LEU A 2 59.80 14.43 30.08
CA LEU A 2 59.62 13.37 29.07
C LEU A 2 58.17 13.36 28.57
N LYS A 3 57.97 13.64 27.28
CA LYS A 3 56.67 13.57 26.60
C LYS A 3 56.37 12.09 26.29
N LYS A 4 55.47 11.48 27.07
CA LYS A 4 54.98 10.12 26.85
C LYS A 4 54.30 10.05 25.47
N MET A 5 54.97 9.40 24.51
CA MET A 5 54.39 9.13 23.19
C MET A 5 53.24 8.14 23.38
N GLN A 6 51.99 8.60 23.28
CA GLN A 6 50.85 7.71 23.28
C GLN A 6 50.82 6.95 21.95
N SER A 7 51.01 5.63 22.00
CA SER A 7 50.87 4.79 20.81
C SER A 7 49.42 4.86 20.33
N LYS A 8 49.19 5.45 19.15
CA LYS A 8 47.89 5.33 18.50
C LYS A 8 47.77 3.90 17.98
N LYS A 9 47.03 3.05 18.70
CA LYS A 9 46.63 1.72 18.20
C LYS A 9 45.62 1.94 17.06
N GLY A 10 45.95 1.45 15.86
CA GLY A 10 45.03 1.41 14.73
C GLY A 10 44.14 0.17 14.78
N PHE A 11 43.02 0.20 14.06
CA PHE A 11 42.14 -0.95 13.86
C PHE A 11 42.85 -2.00 13.00
N THR A 12 42.71 -3.27 13.35
CA THR A 12 43.28 -4.35 12.52
C THR A 12 42.35 -4.68 11.36
N LEU A 13 42.93 -5.15 10.25
CA LEU A 13 42.16 -5.57 9.07
C LEU A 13 41.24 -6.75 9.43
N ILE A 14 41.71 -7.66 10.29
CA ILE A 14 40.93 -8.82 10.73
C ILE A 14 39.72 -8.44 11.59
N GLU A 15 39.84 -7.45 12.48
CA GLU A 15 38.71 -6.93 13.25
C GLU A 15 37.63 -6.38 12.31
N LEU A 16 38.04 -5.67 11.26
CA LEU A 16 37.09 -5.13 10.29
C LEU A 16 36.43 -6.23 9.45
N MET A 17 37.16 -7.27 9.05
CA MET A 17 36.60 -8.40 8.29
C MET A 17 35.53 -9.16 9.07
N ILE A 18 35.75 -9.43 10.35
CA ILE A 18 34.78 -10.13 11.20
C ILE A 18 33.51 -9.29 11.35
N VAL A 19 33.65 -7.98 11.54
CA VAL A 19 32.50 -7.06 11.67
C VAL A 19 31.65 -7.08 10.39
N VAL A 20 32.27 -6.98 9.21
CA VAL A 20 31.52 -7.02 7.94
C VAL A 20 30.88 -8.39 7.72
N ALA A 21 31.53 -9.48 8.09
CA ALA A 21 30.96 -10.83 8.00
C ALA A 21 29.69 -10.98 8.87
N ILE A 22 29.73 -10.50 10.12
CA ILE A 22 28.57 -10.54 11.02
C ILE A 22 27.43 -9.66 10.50
N ILE A 23 27.74 -8.43 10.06
CA ILE A 23 26.73 -7.52 9.47
C ILE A 23 26.12 -8.15 8.20
N GLY A 24 26.92 -8.84 7.38
CA GLY A 24 26.45 -9.55 6.18
C GLY A 24 25.42 -10.63 6.50
N ILE A 25 25.67 -11.44 7.55
CA ILE A 25 24.73 -12.49 8.00
C ILE A 25 23.43 -11.86 8.52
N LEU A 26 23.53 -10.80 9.33
CA LEU A 26 22.35 -10.10 9.86
C LEU A 26 21.53 -9.45 8.75
N ALA A 27 22.18 -8.81 7.79
CA ALA A 27 21.53 -8.14 6.67
C ALA A 27 20.78 -9.12 5.76
N ALA A 28 21.35 -10.31 5.50
CA ALA A 28 20.72 -11.34 4.67
C ALA A 28 19.35 -11.77 5.21
N ILE A 29 19.17 -11.81 6.53
CA ILE A 29 17.89 -12.17 7.17
C ILE A 29 17.01 -10.93 7.36
N ALA A 30 17.59 -9.78 7.72
CA ALA A 30 16.85 -8.58 8.07
C ALA A 30 16.20 -7.89 6.86
N ILE A 31 16.88 -7.80 5.72
CA ILE A 31 16.40 -7.09 4.53
C ILE A 31 15.08 -7.69 4.00
N PRO A 32 14.95 -9.00 3.72
CA PRO A 32 13.70 -9.55 3.20
C PRO A 32 12.55 -9.38 4.20
N ASN A 33 12.81 -9.52 5.50
CA ASN A 33 11.81 -9.32 6.54
C ASN A 33 11.35 -7.85 6.63
N PHE A 34 12.27 -6.90 6.51
CA PHE A 34 11.96 -5.48 6.50
C PHE A 34 11.11 -5.09 5.29
N LEU A 35 11.42 -5.61 4.10
CA LEU A 35 10.62 -5.38 2.89
C LEU A 35 9.19 -5.91 3.05
N ARG A 36 9.01 -7.10 3.62
CA ARG A 36 7.69 -7.67 3.94
C ARG A 36 6.91 -6.80 4.93
N PHE A 37 7.57 -6.32 5.99
CA PHE A 37 6.94 -5.44 6.96
C PHE A 37 6.48 -4.12 6.32
N GLN A 38 7.32 -3.56 5.45
CA GLN A 38 6.98 -2.35 4.69
C GLN A 38 5.78 -2.60 3.76
N ALA A 39 5.75 -3.72 3.04
CA ALA A 39 4.62 -4.10 2.19
C ALA A 39 3.32 -4.23 3.01
N LYS A 40 3.35 -4.95 4.14
CA LYS A 40 2.20 -5.08 5.04
C LYS A 40 1.70 -3.73 5.58
N SER A 41 2.61 -2.82 5.89
CA SER A 41 2.25 -1.45 6.30
C SER A 41 1.52 -0.70 5.18
N LYS A 42 2.00 -0.81 3.93
CA LYS A 42 1.34 -0.23 2.76
C LYS A 42 -0.03 -0.88 2.53
N GLN A 43 -0.16 -2.20 2.61
CA GLN A 43 -1.45 -2.91 2.50
C GLN A 43 -2.48 -2.46 3.55
N SER A 44 -2.03 -2.06 4.74
CA SER A 44 -2.92 -1.52 5.77
C SER A 44 -3.58 -0.20 5.35
N GLU A 45 -2.89 0.63 4.57
CA GLU A 45 -3.42 1.90 4.04
C GLU A 45 -4.63 1.66 3.13
N ALA A 46 -4.54 0.67 2.22
CA ALA A 46 -5.65 0.27 1.35
C ALA A 46 -6.88 -0.15 2.18
N LYS A 47 -6.67 -1.01 3.19
CA LYS A 47 -7.75 -1.52 4.04
C LYS A 47 -8.43 -0.41 4.83
N THR A 48 -7.66 0.52 5.40
CA THR A 48 -8.20 1.66 6.14
C THR A 48 -9.04 2.56 5.24
N ASN A 49 -8.55 2.89 4.05
CA ASN A 49 -9.26 3.75 3.11
C ASN A 49 -10.52 3.09 2.54
N LEU A 50 -10.47 1.80 2.18
CA LEU A 50 -11.66 1.04 1.77
C LEU A 50 -12.73 1.01 2.87
N GLY A 51 -12.33 0.85 4.14
CA GLY A 51 -13.24 0.96 5.28
C GLY A 51 -13.85 2.37 5.43
N GLY A 52 -13.09 3.40 5.09
CA GLY A 52 -13.58 4.78 5.01
C GLY A 52 -14.65 4.96 3.93
N ILE A 53 -14.42 4.41 2.73
CA ILE A 53 -15.40 4.40 1.63
C ILE A 53 -16.67 3.67 2.07
N PHE A 54 -16.55 2.49 2.68
CA PHE A 54 -17.69 1.72 3.19
C PHE A 54 -18.53 2.53 4.17
N THR A 55 -17.88 3.21 5.11
CA THR A 55 -18.56 4.03 6.12
C THR A 55 -19.31 5.19 5.47
N ALA A 56 -18.66 5.91 4.55
CA ALA A 56 -19.27 7.02 3.82
C ALA A 56 -20.46 6.56 2.94
N GLN A 57 -20.33 5.42 2.26
CA GLN A 57 -21.40 4.82 1.47
C GLN A 57 -22.59 4.41 2.34
N THR A 58 -22.34 3.81 3.49
CA THR A 58 -23.40 3.38 4.42
C THR A 58 -24.18 4.58 4.96
N SER A 59 -23.49 5.67 5.33
CA SER A 59 -24.13 6.91 5.75
C SER A 59 -24.97 7.52 4.63
N TRP A 60 -24.44 7.59 3.42
CA TRP A 60 -25.16 8.12 2.26
C TRP A 60 -26.40 7.29 1.91
N PHE A 61 -26.29 5.96 1.95
CA PHE A 61 -27.40 5.05 1.69
C PHE A 61 -28.52 5.22 2.72
N ALA A 62 -28.19 5.42 4.00
CA ALA A 62 -29.19 5.65 5.04
C ALA A 62 -30.04 6.92 4.80
N GLU A 63 -29.47 7.93 4.13
CA GLU A 63 -30.13 9.20 3.84
C GLU A 63 -30.86 9.20 2.48
N ASN A 64 -30.28 8.55 1.47
CA ASN A 64 -30.70 8.69 0.07
C ASN A 64 -31.26 7.39 -0.54
N ASN A 65 -31.26 6.29 0.22
CA ASN A 65 -31.71 4.95 -0.19
C ASN A 65 -31.05 4.42 -1.48
N GLN A 66 -29.83 4.87 -1.75
CA GLN A 66 -29.00 4.50 -2.89
C GLN A 66 -27.53 4.76 -2.53
N PHE A 67 -26.59 4.00 -3.10
CA PHE A 67 -25.17 4.31 -2.98
C PHE A 67 -24.79 5.49 -3.89
N GLY A 68 -23.78 6.24 -3.50
CA GLY A 68 -23.34 7.44 -4.22
C GLY A 68 -22.00 7.23 -4.94
N THR A 69 -21.66 8.12 -5.87
CA THR A 69 -20.28 8.18 -6.38
C THR A 69 -19.36 8.76 -5.30
N LEU A 70 -18.05 8.53 -5.37
CA LEU A 70 -17.08 9.06 -4.39
C LEU A 70 -17.17 10.59 -4.23
N GLY A 71 -17.48 11.30 -5.32
CA GLY A 71 -17.65 12.76 -5.29
C GLY A 71 -18.93 13.20 -4.57
N VAL A 72 -20.03 12.47 -4.75
CA VAL A 72 -21.31 12.79 -4.08
C VAL A 72 -21.24 12.51 -2.58
N ILE A 73 -20.57 11.42 -2.17
CA ILE A 73 -20.35 11.11 -0.75
C ILE A 73 -19.22 11.93 -0.12
N SER A 74 -18.62 12.87 -0.87
CA SER A 74 -17.52 13.74 -0.43
C SER A 74 -16.36 12.99 0.23
N TRP A 75 -16.06 11.78 -0.26
CA TRP A 75 -15.00 10.96 0.30
C TRP A 75 -13.65 11.31 -0.34
N ALA A 76 -12.60 11.30 0.47
CA ALA A 76 -11.22 11.44 0.05
C ALA A 76 -10.31 10.46 0.82
N PRO A 77 -9.21 9.98 0.20
CA PRO A 77 -8.26 9.10 0.87
C PRO A 77 -7.55 9.82 2.02
N VAL A 78 -7.33 9.09 3.12
CA VAL A 78 -6.56 9.53 4.27
C VAL A 78 -5.10 9.11 4.13
N GLY A 79 -4.19 10.06 4.39
CA GLY A 79 -2.73 9.86 4.34
C GLY A 79 -2.00 10.93 3.53
N SER A 80 -0.77 11.27 3.93
CA SER A 80 0.04 12.30 3.25
C SER A 80 0.62 11.84 1.90
N SER A 81 0.56 10.55 1.60
CA SER A 81 0.97 9.98 0.32
C SER A 81 0.05 8.81 0.02
N VAL A 82 -0.79 8.97 -0.99
CA VAL A 82 -1.78 7.98 -1.41
C VAL A 82 -1.08 6.97 -2.32
N ARG A 83 -0.96 5.72 -1.90
CA ARG A 83 -0.25 4.67 -2.69
C ARG A 83 -1.17 3.88 -3.61
N TYR A 84 -2.47 4.01 -3.38
CA TYR A 84 -3.50 3.27 -4.09
C TYR A 84 -4.41 4.20 -4.86
N ARG A 85 -4.79 3.77 -6.05
CA ARG A 85 -5.95 4.30 -6.75
C ARG A 85 -7.20 3.68 -6.16
N TYR A 86 -8.19 4.50 -5.83
CA TYR A 86 -9.49 4.05 -5.33
C TYR A 86 -10.56 4.19 -6.41
N THR A 87 -11.35 3.13 -6.63
CA THR A 87 -12.41 3.06 -7.63
C THR A 87 -13.72 2.58 -7.01
N LEU A 88 -14.85 2.91 -7.63
CA LEU A 88 -16.17 2.34 -7.33
C LEU A 88 -16.73 1.68 -8.59
N GLY A 89 -17.48 0.59 -8.40
CA GLY A 89 -18.12 -0.22 -9.44
C GLY A 89 -19.26 -1.05 -8.83
N VAL A 90 -20.06 -1.70 -9.68
CA VAL A 90 -21.10 -2.65 -9.22
C VAL A 90 -20.51 -4.00 -8.85
N ASP A 91 -19.59 -4.48 -9.67
CA ASP A 91 -18.93 -5.75 -9.52
C ASP A 91 -17.42 -5.55 -9.57
N ALA A 92 -16.69 -6.44 -8.92
CA ALA A 92 -15.23 -6.30 -8.87
C ALA A 92 -14.56 -6.49 -10.25
N GLU A 93 -15.27 -7.06 -11.25
CA GLU A 93 -14.86 -7.13 -12.66
C GLU A 93 -15.12 -5.83 -13.43
N ASP A 94 -16.13 -5.06 -13.01
CA ASP A 94 -16.51 -3.78 -13.60
C ASP A 94 -15.64 -2.61 -13.10
N LEU A 95 -14.80 -2.85 -12.11
CA LEU A 95 -13.90 -1.85 -11.52
C LEU A 95 -12.77 -1.35 -12.44
N GLY A 96 -12.74 -1.75 -13.72
CA GLY A 96 -11.63 -1.41 -14.63
C GLY A 96 -10.25 -1.82 -14.08
N LEU A 97 -10.25 -2.69 -13.07
CA LEU A 97 -9.13 -3.08 -12.23
C LEU A 97 -8.10 -3.95 -12.99
N LEU A 98 -8.38 -4.24 -14.26
CA LEU A 98 -7.72 -5.29 -15.03
C LEU A 98 -6.71 -4.80 -16.09
N THR A 99 -6.57 -3.49 -16.33
CA THR A 99 -5.52 -3.02 -17.26
C THR A 99 -5.01 -1.62 -16.93
N VAL A 100 -4.53 -1.40 -15.72
CA VAL A 100 -3.66 -0.25 -15.45
C VAL A 100 -2.25 -0.62 -15.91
N THR A 101 -1.99 -0.49 -17.22
CA THR A 101 -0.65 -0.55 -17.78
C THR A 101 0.19 0.55 -17.14
N LYS A 102 1.25 0.14 -16.44
CA LYS A 102 2.26 0.98 -15.79
C LYS A 102 2.50 2.32 -16.51
N VAL A 103 2.20 3.43 -15.85
CA VAL A 103 2.99 4.67 -16.03
C VAL A 103 3.99 4.68 -14.90
N ALA A 104 5.28 4.63 -15.22
CA ALA A 104 6.35 4.70 -14.23
C ALA A 104 6.30 6.08 -13.55
N GLY A 105 6.06 6.10 -12.25
CA GLY A 105 6.03 7.31 -11.43
C GLY A 105 5.41 7.01 -10.07
N ASP A 106 5.97 7.61 -9.02
CA ASP A 106 5.33 7.61 -7.71
C ASP A 106 3.88 8.08 -7.88
N TRP A 107 2.91 7.32 -7.36
CA TRP A 107 1.51 7.75 -7.24
C TRP A 107 1.34 8.88 -6.21
N ALA A 108 2.37 9.71 -6.02
CA ALA A 108 2.39 10.86 -5.12
C ALA A 108 1.41 11.90 -5.66
N GLY A 109 0.15 11.74 -5.27
CA GLY A 109 -0.96 12.55 -5.74
C GLY A 109 -2.11 11.62 -6.09
N ALA A 110 -3.27 11.91 -5.54
CA ALA A 110 -4.51 11.26 -5.96
C ALA A 110 -4.72 11.55 -7.46
N ASP A 111 -4.23 10.69 -8.34
CA ASP A 111 -4.67 10.73 -9.72
C ASP A 111 -6.16 10.39 -9.74
N PRO A 112 -7.00 11.26 -10.35
CA PRO A 112 -8.45 11.28 -10.20
C PRO A 112 -9.05 10.11 -10.98
N GLY A 113 -9.05 8.95 -10.35
CA GLY A 113 -9.70 7.75 -10.85
C GLY A 113 -11.05 7.52 -10.21
N ILE A 114 -11.82 8.58 -9.92
CA ILE A 114 -13.22 8.47 -9.51
C ILE A 114 -13.99 7.92 -10.71
N THR A 115 -13.99 6.61 -10.89
CA THR A 115 -14.92 5.96 -11.82
C THR A 115 -16.28 6.01 -11.14
N ASN A 116 -17.13 6.89 -11.66
CA ASN A 116 -18.48 7.10 -11.20
C ASN A 116 -19.32 5.87 -11.54
N ALA A 117 -19.40 4.91 -10.63
CA ALA A 117 -20.54 4.00 -10.65
C ALA A 117 -21.77 4.84 -10.27
N SER A 118 -22.70 4.99 -11.22
CA SER A 118 -24.00 5.65 -11.06
C SER A 118 -24.71 5.22 -9.76
N PRO A 119 -25.76 5.91 -9.29
CA PRO A 119 -26.47 5.45 -8.11
C PRO A 119 -26.96 4.01 -8.27
N LEU A 120 -26.57 3.16 -7.33
CA LEU A 120 -26.79 1.71 -7.38
C LEU A 120 -27.25 1.20 -6.01
N PHE A 121 -27.92 0.05 -5.98
CA PHE A 121 -28.28 -0.67 -4.75
C PHE A 121 -27.17 -1.61 -4.26
N THR A 122 -26.06 -1.68 -5.00
CA THR A 122 -24.85 -2.41 -4.64
C THR A 122 -23.64 -1.54 -4.93
N PHE A 123 -22.54 -1.77 -4.22
CA PHE A 123 -21.25 -1.19 -4.55
C PHE A 123 -20.12 -2.15 -4.23
N THR A 124 -19.09 -2.08 -5.07
CA THR A 124 -17.77 -2.60 -4.79
C THR A 124 -16.80 -1.44 -4.85
N ALA A 125 -16.05 -1.21 -3.78
CA ALA A 125 -14.92 -0.30 -3.74
C ALA A 125 -13.62 -1.06 -4.05
N GLY A 126 -12.78 -0.52 -4.93
CA GLY A 126 -11.47 -1.07 -5.29
C GLY A 126 -10.33 -0.20 -4.79
N ALA A 127 -9.21 -0.81 -4.44
CA ALA A 127 -7.92 -0.15 -4.19
C ALA A 127 -6.84 -0.89 -4.99
N THR A 128 -6.18 -0.23 -5.93
CA THR A 128 -5.12 -0.80 -6.77
C THR A 128 -3.84 0.01 -6.66
N GLY A 129 -2.71 -0.65 -6.43
CA GLY A 129 -1.41 0.00 -6.33
C GLY A 129 -0.28 -1.00 -6.53
N ASN A 130 0.91 -0.51 -6.86
CA ASN A 130 2.11 -1.34 -7.00
C ASN A 130 3.01 -1.08 -5.78
N ILE A 131 3.10 -2.04 -4.87
CA ILE A 131 3.66 -1.85 -3.52
C ILE A 131 5.17 -2.15 -3.47
N ASP A 132 5.64 -3.03 -4.36
CA ASP A 132 7.00 -3.58 -4.39
C ASP A 132 7.72 -3.36 -5.72
N THR A 133 7.18 -2.50 -6.59
CA THR A 133 7.77 -2.04 -7.87
C THR A 133 7.97 -3.18 -8.87
N ASP A 134 7.16 -4.22 -8.79
CA ASP A 134 7.20 -5.32 -9.75
C ASP A 134 6.27 -5.06 -10.97
N ALA A 135 6.02 -6.08 -11.77
CA ALA A 135 5.17 -5.95 -12.96
C ALA A 135 3.67 -6.18 -12.67
N ARG A 136 3.31 -6.59 -11.45
CA ARG A 136 1.95 -6.85 -11.03
C ARG A 136 1.46 -5.71 -10.14
N ASN A 137 0.15 -5.51 -10.11
CA ASN A 137 -0.46 -4.56 -9.19
C ASN A 137 -1.16 -5.35 -8.10
N ASP A 138 -1.03 -4.88 -6.88
CA ASP A 138 -1.80 -5.38 -5.75
C ASP A 138 -3.19 -4.74 -5.77
N ALA A 139 -4.21 -5.57 -5.56
CA ALA A 139 -5.59 -5.09 -5.63
C ALA A 139 -6.49 -5.66 -4.52
N TRP A 140 -7.12 -4.75 -3.77
CA TRP A 140 -8.15 -5.05 -2.78
C TRP A 140 -9.50 -4.56 -3.24
N THR A 141 -10.54 -5.31 -2.92
CA THR A 141 -11.91 -4.86 -3.09
C THR A 141 -12.71 -5.03 -1.81
N MET A 142 -13.62 -4.10 -1.53
CA MET A 142 -14.57 -4.18 -0.43
C MET A 142 -15.98 -3.93 -0.96
N ASN A 143 -16.89 -4.84 -0.65
CA ASN A 143 -18.29 -4.75 -1.09
C ASN A 143 -19.20 -4.16 0.00
N GLU A 144 -20.49 -4.04 -0.32
CA GLU A 144 -21.55 -3.49 0.53
C GLU A 144 -21.84 -4.31 1.80
N VAL A 145 -21.40 -5.56 1.85
CA VAL A 145 -21.45 -6.40 3.07
C VAL A 145 -20.13 -6.39 3.85
N ARG A 146 -19.23 -5.42 3.56
CA ARG A 146 -17.92 -5.25 4.21
C ARG A 146 -16.99 -6.45 4.06
N THR A 147 -17.19 -7.27 3.03
CA THR A 147 -16.28 -8.38 2.74
C THR A 147 -15.08 -7.84 1.96
N LEU A 148 -13.89 -8.03 2.52
CA LEU A 148 -12.63 -7.66 1.89
C LEU A 148 -12.10 -8.84 1.08
N PHE A 149 -11.91 -8.63 -0.22
CA PHE A 149 -11.26 -9.60 -1.11
C PHE A 149 -9.89 -9.08 -1.54
N ASN A 150 -8.91 -9.98 -1.57
CA ASN A 150 -7.61 -9.74 -2.18
C ASN A 150 -7.61 -10.41 -3.56
N ARG A 151 -7.57 -9.61 -4.64
CA ARG A 151 -7.75 -10.12 -6.00
C ARG A 151 -6.43 -10.46 -6.69
N THR A 152 -5.38 -9.71 -6.40
CA THR A 152 -4.02 -9.96 -6.86
C THR A 152 -3.09 -9.61 -5.72
N ASP A 153 -2.52 -10.63 -5.06
CA ASP A 153 -1.49 -10.49 -4.04
C ASP A 153 -0.23 -11.12 -4.60
N ASP A 154 0.73 -10.30 -5.01
CA ASP A 154 2.08 -10.79 -5.41
C ASP A 154 3.12 -10.51 -4.33
N VAL A 155 2.70 -10.04 -3.14
CA VAL A 155 3.59 -9.96 -1.98
C VAL A 155 3.80 -11.38 -1.48
N VAL A 156 4.74 -12.09 -2.12
CA VAL A 156 5.22 -13.46 -1.87
C VAL A 156 4.74 -13.99 -0.52
N GLN A 157 3.55 -14.58 -0.52
CA GLN A 157 3.03 -15.30 0.64
C GLN A 157 3.92 -16.55 0.85
N PRO A 158 4.17 -16.97 2.10
CA PRO A 158 5.02 -18.12 2.40
C PRO A 158 4.56 -19.41 1.74
#